data_AF-A0A382G153-F1
#
_entry.id   AF-A0A382G153-F1
#
_cell.length_a   1.000
_cell.length_b   1.000
_cell.length_c   1.000
_cell.angle_alpha   90.00
_cell.angle_beta   90.00
_cell.angle_gamma   90.00
#
_symmetry.space_group_name_H-M   'P 1'
#
loop_
_entity.id
_entity.type
_entity.pdbx_description
1 polymer ?
#
loop_
_entity_poly.entity_id
_entity_poly.type
_entity_poly.pdbx_seq_one_letter_code
_entity_poly.pdbx_strand_id
1 'polypeptide(L)'
;VKSEENKTADQISEVEGRARVLVDWQLNLAAFIAFLWSTFQMWYASPLPFLFKTGVFIDVPARGIHLCFALLLSFLLFPLLKSRRHRPVHFTDIILALGGGYCALYLYLEYVALVERNGVLLDIPFSFHSFNFSFPFELLLGAFGIFILLEATRRAIGLPLVIVA
;
A
#
# COMPACT_ATOMS: atom_id res chain seq x y z
N VAL A 1 32.64 -20.60 18.33
CA VAL A 1 31.22 -20.63 18.77
C VAL A 1 30.54 -19.29 18.50
N LYS A 2 30.86 -18.18 19.21
CA LYS A 2 30.29 -16.84 18.93
C LYS A 2 30.46 -16.32 17.49
N SER A 3 31.54 -16.70 16.79
CA SER A 3 31.80 -16.30 15.40
C SER A 3 31.01 -17.10 14.37
N GLU A 4 30.58 -18.32 14.71
CA GLU A 4 29.79 -19.17 13.82
C GLU A 4 28.29 -18.90 13.94
N GLU A 5 27.79 -18.67 15.17
CA GLU A 5 26.42 -18.18 15.40
C GLU A 5 26.16 -16.86 14.68
N ASN A 6 27.12 -15.94 14.69
CA ASN A 6 26.97 -14.67 14.00
C ASN A 6 26.95 -14.83 12.47
N LYS A 7 27.69 -15.80 11.92
CA LYS A 7 27.67 -16.16 10.49
C LYS A 7 26.37 -16.85 10.07
N THR A 8 25.85 -17.76 10.90
CA THR A 8 24.57 -18.43 10.62
C THR A 8 23.42 -17.44 10.74
N ALA A 9 23.42 -16.55 11.74
CA ALA A 9 22.44 -15.47 11.85
C ALA A 9 22.53 -14.50 10.66
N ASP A 10 23.72 -14.15 10.18
CA ASP A 10 23.89 -13.31 8.99
C ASP A 10 23.36 -13.99 7.72
N GLN A 11 23.68 -15.28 7.52
CA GLN A 11 23.18 -16.07 6.40
C GLN A 11 21.67 -16.26 6.45
N ILE A 12 21.11 -16.49 7.63
CA ILE A 12 19.66 -16.55 7.86
C ILE A 12 19.06 -15.16 7.57
N SER A 13 19.67 -14.05 7.96
CA SER A 13 19.17 -12.69 7.64
C SER A 13 19.31 -12.30 6.16
N GLU A 14 20.24 -12.93 5.44
CA GLU A 14 20.38 -12.84 3.99
C GLU A 14 19.29 -13.63 3.28
N VAL A 15 18.91 -14.79 3.83
CA VAL A 15 17.87 -15.69 3.30
C VAL A 15 16.45 -15.26 3.69
N GLU A 16 16.24 -14.78 4.92
CA GLU A 16 14.96 -14.31 5.50
C GLU A 16 14.58 -12.88 5.10
N GLY A 17 15.41 -12.23 4.28
CA GLY A 17 14.87 -11.31 3.30
C GLY A 17 14.87 -9.84 3.70
N ARG A 18 14.61 -9.01 2.68
CA ARG A 18 14.80 -7.56 2.61
C ARG A 18 14.02 -6.72 3.64
N ALA A 19 13.32 -7.35 4.56
CA ALA A 19 12.58 -6.70 5.64
C ALA A 19 13.53 -5.91 6.56
N ARG A 20 13.03 -4.79 7.09
CA ARG A 20 13.70 -3.90 8.04
C ARG A 20 13.79 -4.57 9.42
N VAL A 21 14.87 -4.32 10.14
CA VAL A 21 14.92 -4.58 11.59
C VAL A 21 14.20 -3.43 12.27
N LEU A 22 12.95 -3.67 12.65
CA LEU A 22 12.03 -2.65 13.15
C LEU A 22 12.35 -2.28 14.60
N VAL A 23 12.21 -0.99 14.92
CA VAL A 23 12.22 -0.48 16.30
C VAL A 23 10.87 -0.82 16.95
N ASP A 24 10.82 -1.13 18.25
CA ASP A 24 9.65 -1.70 18.95
C ASP A 24 8.30 -1.02 18.65
N TRP A 25 8.26 0.32 18.59
CA TRP A 25 7.03 1.06 18.25
C TRP A 25 6.52 0.80 16.82
N GLN A 26 7.44 0.74 15.86
CA GLN A 26 7.13 0.51 14.44
C GLN A 26 6.70 -0.93 14.21
N LEU A 27 7.31 -1.87 14.95
CA LEU A 27 6.90 -3.27 14.95
C LEU A 27 5.46 -3.41 15.43
N ASN A 28 5.09 -2.78 16.54
CA ASN A 28 3.73 -2.82 17.08
C ASN A 28 2.72 -2.21 16.10
N LEU A 29 3.04 -1.09 15.45
CA LEU A 29 2.18 -0.49 14.43
C LEU A 29 2.00 -1.42 13.22
N ALA A 30 3.09 -1.99 12.69
CA ALA A 30 3.01 -2.90 11.56
C ALA A 30 2.25 -4.19 11.90
N ALA A 31 2.45 -4.75 13.10
CA ALA A 31 1.72 -5.91 13.60
C ALA A 31 0.22 -5.61 13.76
N PHE A 32 -0.14 -4.43 14.26
CA PHE A 32 -1.53 -4.01 14.35
C PHE A 32 -2.19 -3.90 12.97
N ILE A 33 -1.50 -3.29 11.99
CA ILE A 33 -2.02 -3.19 10.61
C ILE A 33 -2.13 -4.58 9.98
N ALA A 34 -1.16 -5.48 10.18
CA ALA A 34 -1.21 -6.85 9.70
C ALA A 34 -2.40 -7.62 10.30
N PHE A 35 -2.63 -7.46 11.61
CA PHE A 35 -3.77 -8.06 12.30
C PHE A 35 -5.11 -7.56 11.74
N LEU A 36 -5.25 -6.24 11.50
CA LEU A 36 -6.43 -5.67 10.86
C LEU A 36 -6.62 -6.23 9.45
N TRP A 37 -5.55 -6.39 8.68
CA TRP A 37 -5.61 -6.95 7.33
C TRP A 37 -6.08 -8.41 7.34
N SER A 38 -5.54 -9.25 8.22
CA SER A 38 -5.99 -10.64 8.38
C SER A 38 -7.45 -10.73 8.81
N THR A 39 -7.87 -9.84 9.73
CA THR A 39 -9.27 -9.75 10.17
C THR A 39 -10.19 -9.38 9.01
N PHE A 40 -9.79 -8.41 8.18
CA PHE A 40 -10.53 -8.02 6.98
C PHE A 40 -10.65 -9.18 5.97
N GLN A 41 -9.56 -9.90 5.72
CA GLN A 41 -9.58 -11.07 4.82
C GLN A 41 -10.54 -12.15 5.32
N MET A 42 -10.53 -12.43 6.63
CA MET A 42 -11.44 -13.39 7.25
C MET A 42 -12.90 -12.94 7.15
N TRP A 43 -13.18 -11.66 7.39
CA TRP A 43 -14.53 -11.09 7.24
C TRP A 43 -15.05 -11.22 5.81
N TYR A 44 -14.21 -10.88 4.83
CA TYR A 44 -14.58 -10.90 3.41
C TYR A 44 -14.79 -12.32 2.86
N ALA A 45 -13.94 -13.27 3.25
CA ALA A 45 -14.05 -14.66 2.81
C ALA A 45 -15.18 -15.44 3.50
N SER A 46 -15.68 -14.93 4.63
CA SER A 46 -16.72 -15.56 5.43
C SER A 46 -18.12 -15.27 4.86
N PRO A 47 -19.10 -16.19 4.99
CA PRO A 47 -20.50 -15.92 4.64
C PRO A 47 -21.23 -15.02 5.65
N LEU A 48 -20.57 -14.63 6.76
CA LEU A 48 -21.11 -13.77 7.81
C LEU A 48 -21.61 -12.38 7.35
N PRO A 49 -20.97 -11.67 6.39
CA PRO A 49 -21.47 -10.38 5.89
C PRO A 49 -22.88 -10.50 5.30
N PHE A 50 -23.21 -11.63 4.68
CA PHE A 50 -24.53 -11.90 4.13
C PHE A 50 -25.55 -12.23 5.23
N LEU A 51 -25.11 -12.88 6.31
CA LEU A 51 -25.96 -13.20 7.46
C LEU A 51 -26.33 -11.95 8.28
N PHE A 52 -25.37 -11.07 8.53
CA PHE A 52 -25.58 -9.84 9.30
C PHE A 52 -26.14 -8.68 8.47
N LYS A 53 -26.20 -8.81 7.13
CA LYS A 53 -26.62 -7.76 6.18
C LYS A 53 -25.88 -6.41 6.34
N THR A 54 -24.76 -6.41 7.05
CA THR A 54 -23.93 -5.25 7.34
C THR A 54 -22.52 -5.53 6.85
N GLY A 55 -21.90 -4.58 6.15
CA GLY A 55 -20.53 -4.74 5.65
C GLY A 55 -20.40 -5.68 4.44
N VAL A 56 -21.41 -5.71 3.56
CA VAL A 56 -21.31 -6.36 2.26
C VAL A 56 -20.52 -5.45 1.32
N PHE A 57 -19.28 -5.81 1.05
CA PHE A 57 -18.42 -5.09 0.12
C PHE A 57 -18.57 -5.68 -1.28
N ILE A 58 -18.66 -4.82 -2.29
CA ILE A 58 -18.60 -5.23 -3.70
C ILE A 58 -17.14 -5.59 -4.03
N ASP A 59 -16.93 -6.52 -4.97
CA ASP A 59 -15.61 -7.05 -5.34
C ASP A 59 -14.57 -5.95 -5.65
N VAL A 60 -14.98 -4.88 -6.34
CA VAL A 60 -14.06 -3.82 -6.79
C VAL A 60 -13.55 -2.97 -5.59
N PRO A 61 -14.43 -2.37 -4.76
CA PRO A 61 -13.99 -1.66 -3.55
C PRO A 61 -13.20 -2.52 -2.57
N ALA A 62 -13.55 -3.80 -2.41
CA ALA A 62 -12.86 -4.72 -1.50
C ALA A 62 -11.38 -4.91 -1.89
N ARG A 63 -11.09 -5.01 -3.20
CA ARG A 63 -9.71 -5.06 -3.71
C ARG A 63 -8.94 -3.77 -3.43
N GLY A 64 -9.59 -2.61 -3.51
CA GLY A 64 -9.00 -1.32 -3.16
C GLY A 64 -8.57 -1.26 -1.69
N ILE A 65 -9.43 -1.71 -0.77
CA ILE A 65 -9.10 -1.82 0.66
C ILE A 65 -7.94 -2.79 0.89
N HIS A 66 -7.97 -3.96 0.25
CA HIS A 66 -6.88 -4.94 0.35
C HIS A 66 -5.54 -4.35 -0.13
N LEU A 67 -5.55 -3.64 -1.26
CA LEU A 67 -4.36 -2.99 -1.81
C LEU A 67 -3.84 -1.88 -0.89
N CYS A 68 -4.72 -1.13 -0.23
CA CYS A 68 -4.35 -0.12 0.75
C CYS A 68 -3.53 -0.74 1.90
N PHE A 69 -4.00 -1.85 2.49
CA PHE A 69 -3.24 -2.57 3.51
C PHE A 69 -1.90 -3.07 2.97
N ALA A 70 -1.88 -3.66 1.78
CA ALA A 70 -0.66 -4.17 1.16
C ALA A 70 0.40 -3.05 0.96
N LEU A 71 0.00 -1.87 0.49
CA LEU A 71 0.90 -0.73 0.31
C LEU A 71 1.41 -0.19 1.65
N LEU A 72 0.53 0.00 2.64
CA LEU A 72 0.92 0.45 3.98
C LEU A 72 1.99 -0.48 4.58
N LEU A 73 1.73 -1.78 4.60
CA LEU A 73 2.67 -2.77 5.11
C LEU A 73 3.96 -2.82 4.30
N SER A 74 3.88 -2.74 2.96
CA SER A 74 5.06 -2.77 2.11
C SER A 74 6.04 -1.65 2.45
N PHE A 75 5.56 -0.42 2.60
CA PHE A 75 6.40 0.73 2.92
C PHE A 75 6.89 0.78 4.38
N LEU A 76 6.12 0.22 5.32
CA LEU A 76 6.54 0.11 6.72
C LEU A 76 7.63 -0.97 6.89
N LEU A 77 7.43 -2.15 6.30
CA LEU A 77 8.27 -3.32 6.49
C LEU A 77 9.51 -3.32 5.59
N PHE A 78 9.44 -2.79 4.37
CA PHE A 78 10.55 -2.84 3.40
C PHE A 78 11.25 -1.48 3.24
N PRO A 79 12.53 -1.36 3.65
CA PRO A 79 13.28 -0.11 3.54
C PRO A 79 13.71 0.16 2.09
N LEU A 80 13.84 1.44 1.76
CA LEU A 80 14.31 1.95 0.45
C LEU A 80 15.61 1.34 -0.07
N LEU A 81 16.59 1.15 0.83
CA LEU A 81 17.92 0.62 0.55
C LEU A 81 18.27 -0.45 1.59
N LYS A 82 18.95 -1.53 1.16
CA LYS A 82 19.51 -2.56 2.06
C LYS A 82 20.36 -1.95 3.19
N SER A 83 21.10 -0.88 2.91
CA SER A 83 21.93 -0.17 3.91
C SER A 83 21.11 0.50 5.03
N ARG A 84 19.82 0.80 4.81
CA ARG A 84 18.93 1.42 5.81
C ARG A 84 18.12 0.42 6.63
N ARG A 85 18.48 -0.88 6.61
CA ARG A 85 17.80 -1.95 7.35
C ARG A 85 17.81 -1.75 8.87
N HIS A 86 18.86 -1.13 9.42
CA HIS A 86 19.02 -0.87 10.85
C HIS A 86 18.58 0.54 11.28
N ARG A 87 17.99 1.33 10.37
CA ARG A 87 17.50 2.68 10.69
C ARG A 87 15.96 2.68 10.79
N PRO A 88 15.39 3.51 11.68
CA PRO A 88 13.94 3.65 11.80
C PRO A 88 13.30 4.08 10.48
N VAL A 89 12.00 3.81 10.34
CA VAL A 89 11.18 4.27 9.21
C VAL A 89 11.42 5.76 8.96
N HIS A 90 11.81 6.10 7.72
CA HIS A 90 12.05 7.48 7.33
C HIS A 90 10.72 8.16 7.00
N PHE A 91 10.64 9.48 7.19
CA PHE A 91 9.42 10.25 6.92
C PHE A 91 8.89 10.06 5.47
N THR A 92 9.79 9.87 4.50
CA THR A 92 9.42 9.55 3.12
C THR A 92 8.67 8.23 2.97
N ASP A 93 9.01 7.22 3.77
CA ASP A 93 8.35 5.91 3.72
C ASP A 93 6.92 6.03 4.24
N ILE A 94 6.70 6.84 5.28
CA ILE A 94 5.36 7.12 5.82
C ILE A 94 4.52 7.90 4.81
N ILE A 95 5.09 8.93 4.17
CA ILE A 95 4.38 9.69 3.12
C ILE A 95 3.98 8.78 1.97
N LEU A 96 4.88 7.90 1.50
CA LEU A 96 4.58 6.96 0.42
C LEU A 96 3.56 5.91 0.85
N ALA A 97 3.63 5.43 2.09
CA ALA A 97 2.64 4.52 2.67
C ALA A 97 1.24 5.16 2.69
N LEU A 98 1.13 6.37 3.23
CA LEU A 98 -0.13 7.09 3.33
C LEU A 98 -0.65 7.54 1.96
N GLY A 99 0.23 8.04 1.09
CA GLY A 99 -0.12 8.44 -0.26
C GLY A 99 -0.60 7.26 -1.11
N GLY A 100 0.11 6.13 -1.05
CA GLY A 100 -0.27 4.89 -1.74
C GLY A 100 -1.56 4.31 -1.20
N GLY A 101 -1.66 4.24 0.13
CA GLY A 101 -2.88 3.82 0.81
C GLY A 101 -4.08 4.68 0.44
N TYR A 102 -3.92 6.00 0.40
CA TYR A 102 -4.96 6.93 -0.03
C TYR A 102 -5.37 6.71 -1.50
N CYS A 103 -4.39 6.56 -2.41
CA CYS A 103 -4.69 6.28 -3.82
C CYS A 103 -5.50 4.99 -3.99
N ALA A 104 -5.16 3.93 -3.24
CA ALA A 104 -5.89 2.67 -3.27
C ALA A 104 -7.27 2.78 -2.59
N LEU A 105 -7.37 3.53 -1.49
CA LEU A 105 -8.59 3.72 -0.73
C LEU A 105 -9.59 4.65 -1.44
N TYR A 106 -9.12 5.54 -2.32
CA TYR A 106 -9.97 6.40 -3.13
C TYR A 106 -11.02 5.60 -3.93
N LEU A 107 -10.65 4.44 -4.46
CA LEU A 107 -11.57 3.53 -5.14
C LEU A 107 -12.73 3.05 -4.26
N TYR A 108 -12.52 2.93 -2.95
CA TYR A 108 -13.58 2.57 -2.01
C TYR A 108 -14.44 3.77 -1.64
N LEU A 109 -13.82 4.93 -1.38
CA LEU A 109 -14.52 6.14 -0.95
C LEU A 109 -15.44 6.69 -2.04
N GLU A 110 -14.93 6.81 -3.27
CA GLU A 110 -15.65 7.41 -4.41
C GLU A 110 -16.26 6.35 -5.34
N TYR A 111 -16.41 5.11 -4.88
CA TYR A 111 -16.94 4.02 -5.71
C TYR A 111 -18.28 4.36 -6.37
N VAL A 112 -19.20 4.94 -5.59
CA VAL A 112 -20.53 5.29 -6.07
C VAL A 112 -20.45 6.35 -7.17
N ALA A 113 -19.69 7.43 -6.93
CA ALA A 113 -19.50 8.49 -7.91
C ALA A 113 -18.82 7.99 -9.19
N LEU A 114 -17.83 7.08 -9.07
CA LEU A 114 -17.17 6.45 -10.21
C LEU A 114 -18.14 5.62 -11.08
N VAL A 115 -19.02 4.85 -10.43
CA VAL A 115 -20.04 4.04 -11.11
C VAL A 115 -21.09 4.93 -11.79
N GLU A 116 -21.59 5.96 -11.11
CA GLU A 116 -22.59 6.89 -11.65
C GLU A 116 -22.06 7.65 -12.87
N ARG A 117 -20.76 7.96 -12.88
CA ARG A 117 -20.09 8.64 -13.99
C ARG A 117 -19.73 7.69 -15.13
N ASN A 118 -20.10 6.40 -15.06
CA ASN A 118 -19.79 5.37 -16.05
C ASN A 118 -18.29 5.29 -16.40
N GLY A 119 -17.41 5.56 -15.44
CA GLY A 119 -15.97 5.57 -15.66
C GLY A 119 -15.42 6.78 -16.43
N VAL A 120 -16.22 7.83 -16.65
CA VAL A 120 -15.69 9.12 -17.11
C VAL A 120 -14.80 9.69 -16.00
N LEU A 121 -13.56 10.06 -16.35
CA LEU A 121 -12.56 10.53 -15.39
C LEU A 121 -12.90 11.92 -14.84
N LEU A 122 -12.65 12.14 -13.55
CA LEU A 122 -12.95 13.42 -12.88
C LEU A 122 -11.99 14.50 -13.32
N ASP A 123 -12.57 15.44 -14.05
CA ASP A 123 -11.95 16.65 -14.54
C ASP A 123 -12.45 17.81 -13.68
N ILE A 124 -11.53 18.44 -12.93
CA ILE A 124 -11.84 19.62 -12.13
C ILE A 124 -11.55 20.84 -13.00
N PRO A 125 -12.57 21.55 -13.53
CA PRO A 125 -12.34 22.75 -14.30
C PRO A 125 -11.90 23.88 -13.37
N PHE A 126 -10.68 24.35 -13.54
CA PHE A 126 -10.15 25.54 -12.89
C PHE A 126 -10.18 26.69 -13.89
N SER A 127 -10.96 27.73 -13.58
CA SER A 127 -11.04 28.93 -14.41
C SER A 127 -10.52 30.12 -13.61
N PHE A 128 -9.36 30.66 -14.00
CA PHE A 128 -8.78 31.84 -13.37
C PHE A 128 -8.50 32.94 -14.41
N HIS A 129 -9.23 34.05 -14.24
CA HIS A 129 -9.16 35.31 -15.00
C HIS A 129 -9.36 35.22 -16.52
N SER A 130 -8.59 34.40 -17.24
CA SER A 130 -8.76 34.06 -18.67
C SER A 130 -8.23 32.67 -19.06
N PHE A 131 -7.74 31.89 -18.09
CA PHE A 131 -7.19 30.55 -18.32
C PHE A 131 -8.22 29.50 -17.87
N ASN A 132 -8.73 28.71 -18.81
CA ASN A 132 -9.54 27.54 -18.52
C ASN A 132 -8.65 26.31 -18.57
N PHE A 133 -8.45 25.67 -17.42
CA PHE A 133 -7.65 24.46 -17.29
C PHE A 133 -8.48 23.35 -16.67
N SER A 134 -8.59 22.22 -17.36
CA SER A 134 -9.18 21.01 -16.78
C SER A 134 -8.08 20.22 -16.09
N PHE A 135 -8.17 20.03 -14.77
CA PHE A 135 -7.24 19.19 -14.03
C PHE A 135 -7.80 17.76 -13.92
N PRO A 136 -7.21 16.77 -14.62
CA PRO A 136 -7.70 15.40 -14.61
C PRO A 136 -7.23 14.70 -13.32
N PHE A 137 -7.98 14.92 -12.24
CA PHE A 137 -7.61 14.51 -10.89
C PHE A 137 -7.48 12.99 -10.78
N GLU A 138 -8.49 12.24 -11.23
CA GLU A 138 -8.51 10.77 -11.15
C GLU A 138 -7.41 10.13 -12.01
N LEU A 139 -7.10 10.74 -13.17
CA LEU A 139 -6.01 10.27 -14.03
C LEU A 139 -4.66 10.44 -13.35
N LEU A 140 -4.41 11.61 -12.77
CA LEU A 140 -3.15 11.88 -12.07
C LEU A 140 -3.02 11.03 -10.81
N LEU A 141 -4.12 10.85 -10.06
CA LEU A 141 -4.16 10.00 -8.88
C LEU A 141 -3.88 8.54 -9.22
N GLY A 142 -4.48 8.03 -10.30
CA GLY A 142 -4.21 6.68 -10.82
C GLY A 142 -2.77 6.51 -11.29
N ALA A 143 -2.24 7.45 -12.07
CA ALA A 143 -0.85 7.43 -12.52
C ALA A 143 0.12 7.44 -11.33
N PHE A 144 -0.11 8.32 -10.35
CA PHE A 144 0.68 8.39 -9.12
C PHE A 144 0.59 7.08 -8.31
N GLY A 145 -0.60 6.50 -8.21
CA GLY A 145 -0.82 5.19 -7.59
C GLY A 145 0.00 4.08 -8.25
N ILE A 146 0.08 4.06 -9.58
CA ILE A 146 0.92 3.10 -10.32
C ILE A 146 2.40 3.28 -9.99
N PHE A 147 2.92 4.51 -9.99
CA PHE A 147 4.31 4.76 -9.61
C PHE A 147 4.62 4.30 -8.19
N ILE A 148 3.72 4.58 -7.24
CA ILE A 148 3.86 4.12 -5.86
C ILE A 148 3.83 2.59 -5.80
N LEU A 149 2.94 1.92 -6.53
CA LEU A 149 2.84 0.47 -6.56
C LEU A 149 4.12 -0.17 -7.12
N LEU A 150 4.67 0.38 -8.21
CA LEU A 150 5.93 -0.07 -8.78
C LEU A 150 7.09 0.12 -7.79
N GLU A 151 7.12 1.24 -7.09
CA GLU A 151 8.13 1.51 -6.05
C GLU A 151 7.98 0.57 -4.84
N ALA A 152 6.76 0.28 -4.40
CA ALA A 152 6.48 -0.71 -3.35
C ALA A 152 6.95 -2.10 -3.76
N THR A 153 6.70 -2.47 -5.02
CA THR A 153 7.10 -3.75 -5.61
C THR A 153 8.63 -3.86 -5.73
N ARG A 154 9.28 -2.76 -6.14
CA ARG A 154 10.75 -2.63 -6.17
C ARG A 154 11.36 -2.91 -4.81
N ARG A 155 10.73 -2.40 -3.74
CA ARG A 155 11.18 -2.58 -2.35
C ARG A 155 10.97 -4.01 -1.85
N ALA A 156 9.78 -4.56 -2.05
CA ALA A 156 9.41 -5.87 -1.53
C ALA A 156 10.11 -7.02 -2.29
N ILE A 157 10.00 -7.05 -3.62
CA ILE A 157 10.40 -8.20 -4.45
C ILE A 157 11.67 -7.87 -5.26
N GLY A 158 11.80 -6.66 -5.79
CA GLY A 158 13.00 -6.19 -6.49
C GLY A 158 12.78 -5.67 -7.90
N LEU A 159 13.87 -5.19 -8.51
CA LEU A 159 13.89 -4.69 -9.88
C LEU A 159 13.34 -5.65 -10.94
N PRO A 160 13.51 -6.99 -10.83
CA PRO A 160 13.01 -7.90 -11.88
C PRO A 160 11.50 -7.78 -12.14
N LEU A 161 10.68 -7.59 -11.10
CA LEU A 161 9.22 -7.49 -11.28
C LEU A 161 8.80 -6.14 -11.86
N VAL A 162 9.53 -5.07 -11.53
CA VAL A 162 9.23 -3.71 -12.00
C VAL A 162 9.49 -3.57 -13.50
N ILE A 163 10.49 -4.27 -14.03
CA ILE A 163 10.87 -4.23 -15.45
C ILE A 163 9.84 -4.97 -16.32
N VAL A 164 9.13 -5.96 -15.77
CA VAL A 164 8.14 -6.76 -16.49
C VAL A 164 6.75 -6.12 -16.50
N ALA A 165 6.48 -5.22 -15.55
CA ALA A 165 5.17 -4.59 -15.35
C ALA A 165 4.80 -3.56 -16.43
#